data_AF-A0A8T7I6N7-F1
#
_entry.id   AF-A0A8T7I6N7-F1
#
_cell.length_a   1.000
_cell.length_b   1.000
_cell.length_c   1.000
_cell.angle_alpha   90.00
_cell.angle_beta   90.00
_cell.angle_gamma   90.00
#
_symmetry.space_group_name_H-M   'P 1'
#
loop_
_entity.id
_entity.type
_entity.pdbx_description
1 polymer ?
#
loop_
_entity_poly.entity_id
_entity_poly.type
_entity_poly.pdbx_seq_one_letter_code
_entity_poly.pdbx_strand_id
1 'polypeptide(L)' 'MKRLTFIASVLLLVVGCAGTQSGSNMTMASNSNYEIDKERMYLIEQAARNSDKNVRVIWVNPPRKKSKN' A
#
# COMPACT_ATOMS: atom_id res chain seq x y z
N MET A 1 15.83 43.91 -18.27
CA MET A 1 15.14 43.57 -17.00
C MET A 1 14.12 42.43 -17.08
N LYS A 2 13.93 41.73 -18.22
CA LYS A 2 13.02 40.56 -18.32
C LYS A 2 13.66 39.20 -17.96
N ARG A 3 14.99 39.16 -17.79
CA ARG A 3 15.75 37.93 -17.51
C ARG A 3 15.86 37.61 -16.00
N LEU A 4 15.63 38.59 -15.14
CA LEU A 4 15.74 38.42 -13.68
C LEU A 4 14.50 37.73 -13.08
N THR A 5 13.32 37.92 -13.68
CA THR A 5 12.06 37.33 -13.23
C THR A 5 11.96 35.84 -13.54
N PHE A 6 12.73 35.33 -14.49
CA PHE A 6 12.71 33.90 -14.87
C PHE A 6 13.51 33.01 -13.91
N ILE A 7 14.49 33.58 -13.21
CA ILE A 7 15.35 32.84 -12.27
C ILE A 7 14.61 32.59 -10.94
N ALA A 8 13.76 33.54 -10.52
CA ALA A 8 12.99 33.45 -9.28
C ALA A 8 11.93 32.34 -9.30
N SER A 9 11.30 32.07 -10.45
CA SER A 9 10.28 31.02 -10.58
C SER A 9 10.86 29.60 -10.56
N VAL A 10 12.09 29.42 -11.05
CA VAL A 10 12.78 28.11 -11.03
C VAL A 10 13.20 27.73 -9.61
N LEU A 11 13.62 28.69 -8.79
CA LEU A 11 13.97 28.46 -7.39
C LEU A 11 12.77 28.03 -6.52
N LEU A 12 11.57 28.52 -6.82
CA LEU A 12 10.33 28.15 -6.10
C LEU A 12 9.87 26.70 -6.38
N LEU A 13 10.26 26.11 -7.52
CA LEU A 13 9.92 24.72 -7.87
C LEU A 13 10.76 23.68 -7.12
N VAL A 14 11.95 24.03 -6.62
CA VAL A 14 12.86 23.08 -5.96
C VAL A 14 12.49 22.86 -4.48
N VAL A 15 11.87 23.85 -3.82
CA VAL A 15 11.45 23.74 -2.41
C VAL A 15 10.15 22.94 -2.23
N GLY A 16 9.40 22.72 -3.32
CA GLY A 16 8.06 22.11 -3.29
C GLY A 16 8.00 20.58 -3.21
N CYS A 17 9.10 19.84 -3.41
CA CYS A 17 9.08 18.36 -3.41
C CYS A 17 9.54 17.70 -2.10
N ALA A 18 10.02 18.46 -1.10
CA ALA A 18 10.44 17.88 0.18
C ALA A 18 9.29 17.78 1.21
N GLY A 19 8.09 18.26 0.88
CA GLY A 19 7.01 18.54 1.84
C GLY A 19 5.94 17.48 2.04
N THR A 20 6.05 16.28 1.45
CA THR A 20 5.03 15.22 1.60
C THR A 20 5.62 13.95 2.20
N GLN A 21 6.19 14.07 3.41
CA GLN A 21 6.17 12.97 4.39
C GLN A 21 5.05 13.26 5.38
N SER A 22 3.81 13.15 4.90
CA SER A 22 2.63 13.18 5.73
C SER A 22 2.43 11.78 6.32
N GLY A 23 2.69 11.65 7.62
CA GLY A 23 2.05 10.66 8.50
C GLY A 23 2.52 9.20 8.38
N SER A 24 3.41 8.77 9.29
CA SER A 24 3.37 7.41 9.84
C SER A 24 4.12 7.30 11.17
N ASN A 25 3.72 8.14 12.13
CA ASN A 25 3.82 7.76 13.55
C ASN A 25 2.75 6.70 13.82
N MET A 26 3.02 5.45 13.46
CA MET A 26 2.34 4.28 14.01
C MET A 26 3.42 3.26 14.36
N THR A 27 3.78 3.27 15.65
CA THR A 27 4.23 2.10 16.42
C THR A 27 4.95 1.03 15.61
N MET A 28 6.29 1.01 15.69
CA MET A 28 7.13 -0.15 15.40
C MET A 28 6.75 -1.35 16.28
N ALA A 29 5.61 -1.95 16.01
CA ALA A 29 5.28 -3.29 16.46
C ALA A 29 5.96 -4.24 15.48
N SER A 30 7.15 -4.75 15.86
CA SER A 30 7.83 -5.91 15.29
C SER A 30 7.85 -6.00 13.76
N ASN A 31 9.05 -5.81 13.20
CA ASN A 31 9.39 -5.82 11.77
C ASN A 31 9.22 -7.20 11.07
N SER A 32 8.18 -7.95 11.41
CA SER A 32 7.72 -9.09 10.63
C SER A 32 6.84 -8.55 9.50
N ASN A 33 7.47 -8.28 8.36
CA ASN A 33 6.76 -7.96 7.12
C ASN A 33 5.84 -9.14 6.81
N TYR A 34 4.55 -9.02 7.09
CA TYR A 34 3.54 -9.98 6.70
C TYR A 34 2.76 -9.37 5.55
N GLU A 35 2.69 -10.09 4.44
CA GLU A 35 1.85 -9.72 3.31
C GLU A 35 0.61 -10.62 3.27
N ILE A 36 -0.45 -10.12 2.65
CA ILE A 36 -1.68 -10.91 2.44
C ILE A 36 -1.36 -12.06 1.48
N ASP A 37 -1.72 -13.28 1.88
CA ASP A 37 -1.53 -14.47 1.07
C ASP A 37 -2.65 -14.60 0.02
N LYS A 38 -2.46 -13.87 -1.10
CA LYS A 38 -3.42 -13.81 -2.21
C LYS A 38 -3.68 -15.17 -2.86
N GLU A 39 -2.67 -16.03 -2.93
CA GLU A 39 -2.80 -17.37 -3.52
C GLU A 39 -3.74 -18.23 -2.68
N ARG A 40 -3.54 -18.22 -1.36
CA ARG A 40 -4.41 -18.94 -0.44
C ARG A 40 -5.84 -18.40 -0.43
N MET A 41 -6.01 -17.07 -0.49
CA MET A 41 -7.35 -16.46 -0.63
C MET A 41 -8.05 -16.94 -1.89
N TYR A 42 -7.34 -16.92 -3.03
CA TYR A 42 -7.87 -17.37 -4.31
C TYR A 42 -8.34 -18.83 -4.25
N LEU A 43 -7.53 -19.72 -3.68
CA LEU A 43 -7.92 -21.14 -3.55
C LEU A 43 -9.18 -21.32 -2.70
N ILE A 44 -9.31 -20.57 -1.61
CA ILE A 44 -10.50 -20.63 -0.73
C ILE A 44 -11.74 -20.10 -1.45
N GLU A 45 -11.61 -18.98 -2.15
CA GLU A 45 -12.70 -18.42 -2.94
C GLU A 45 -13.09 -19.32 -4.13
N GLN A 46 -12.12 -19.94 -4.80
CA GLN A 46 -12.35 -20.89 -5.88
C GLN A 46 -13.07 -22.14 -5.37
N ALA A 47 -12.66 -22.68 -4.22
CA ALA A 47 -13.34 -23.80 -3.58
C ALA A 47 -14.78 -23.46 -3.19
N ALA A 48 -15.03 -22.24 -2.70
CA ALA A 48 -16.38 -21.79 -2.40
C ALA A 48 -17.26 -21.66 -3.66
N ARG A 49 -16.69 -21.15 -4.77
CA ARG A 49 -17.41 -21.06 -6.07
C ARG A 49 -17.74 -22.42 -6.67
N ASN A 50 -16.86 -23.40 -6.48
CA ASN A 50 -17.01 -24.76 -7.01
C ASN A 50 -17.73 -25.70 -6.04
N SER A 51 -18.23 -25.20 -4.91
CA SER A 51 -19.01 -26.01 -3.97
C SER A 51 -20.44 -26.17 -4.46
N ASP A 52 -21.02 -27.35 -4.26
CA ASP A 52 -22.46 -27.59 -4.46
C ASP A 52 -23.35 -26.77 -3.50
N LYS A 53 -22.74 -26.09 -2.52
CA LYS A 53 -23.40 -25.22 -1.56
C LYS A 53 -23.19 -23.75 -1.93
N ASN A 54 -24.24 -22.94 -1.81
CA ASN A 54 -24.15 -21.49 -2.00
C ASN A 54 -23.43 -20.84 -0.79
N VAL A 55 -22.09 -20.81 -0.84
CA VAL A 55 -21.24 -20.26 0.20
C VAL A 55 -20.69 -18.89 -0.23
N ARG A 56 -20.80 -17.90 0.67
CA ARG A 56 -20.17 -16.58 0.50
C ARG A 56 -18.97 -16.45 1.44
N VAL A 57 -17.84 -15.99 0.90
CA VAL A 57 -16.61 -15.76 1.65
C VAL A 57 -16.49 -14.27 1.97
N ILE A 58 -16.32 -13.93 3.25
CA ILE A 58 -16.10 -12.56 3.74
C ILE A 58 -14.85 -12.57 4.62
N TRP A 59 -13.88 -11.71 4.30
CA TRP A 59 -12.60 -11.65 5.00
C TRP A 59 -12.60 -10.58 6.08
N VAL A 60 -12.58 -10.99 7.35
CA VAL A 60 -12.37 -10.09 8.50
C VAL A 60 -10.89 -9.97 8.85
N ASN A 61 -10.15 -11.09 8.76
CA ASN A 61 -8.69 -11.12 8.87
C ASN A 61 -8.15 -12.11 7.82
N PRO A 62 -7.76 -11.63 6.63
CA PRO A 62 -7.33 -12.51 5.55
C PRO A 62 -6.04 -13.25 5.92
N PRO A 63 -5.79 -14.45 5.34
CA PRO A 63 -4.57 -15.19 5.58
C PRO A 63 -3.36 -14.35 5.19
N ARG A 64 -2.30 -14.44 6.00
CA ARG A 64 -1.05 -13.70 5.79
C ARG A 64 0.10 -14.68 5.69
N LYS A 65 1.09 -14.33 4.88
CA LYS A 65 2.36 -15.03 4.77
C LYS A 65 3.51 -14.10 5.12
N LYS A 66 4.61 -14.67 5.60
CA LYS A 66 5.82 -13.89 5.90
C LYS A 66 6.39 -13.40 4.56
N SER A 67 6.48 -12.08 4.41
CA SER A 67 7.15 -11.44 3.28
C SER A 67 8.63 -11.85 3.32
N LYS A 68 9.11 -12.39 2.21
CA LYS A 68 10.54 -12.60 1.98
C LYS A 68 11.06 -11.27 1.44
N ASN A 69 11.59 -10.42 2.31
CA ASN A 69 12.44 -9.31 1.86
C ASN A 69 13.71 -9.87 1.20
#